data_AF-A0A7X3I174-F1
#
_entry.id   AF-A0A7X3I174-F1
#
_cell.length_a   1.000
_cell.length_b   1.000
_cell.length_c   1.000
_cell.angle_alpha   90.00
_cell.angle_beta   90.00
_cell.angle_gamma   90.00
#
_symmetry.space_group_name_H-M   'P 1'
#
loop_
_entity.id
_entity.type
_entity.pdbx_description
1 polymer ?
#
loop_
_entity_poly.entity_id
_entity_poly.type
_entity_poly.pdbx_seq_one_letter_code
_entity_poly.pdbx_strand_id
1 'polypeptide(L)'
;MIGLWNAHSQDFLLWLCIATTLVFALPIFCVPLWWARWMGWRIPLETHLAIYFGRCLGAFILIVEALMLRAALTGEAMNVVFEMLAAVAVLMIAVHLYGAIRRIQPLSETLEIGFYSGMLALVLLCWPVVVHV
;
A
#
# COMPACT_ATOMS: atom_id res chain seq x y z
N MET A 1 4.55 13.20 17.76
CA MET A 1 3.42 12.65 18.52
C MET A 1 2.47 12.00 17.52
N ILE A 2 1.83 10.89 17.86
CA ILE A 2 0.86 10.21 16.99
C ILE A 2 -0.41 11.08 16.90
N GLY A 3 -1.03 11.13 15.72
CA GLY A 3 -2.28 11.85 15.50
C GLY A 3 -2.16 13.38 15.45
N LEU A 4 -0.98 13.92 15.11
CA LEU A 4 -0.77 15.37 14.96
C LEU A 4 -1.72 16.02 13.95
N TRP A 5 -2.11 15.26 12.92
CA TRP A 5 -2.96 15.66 11.80
C TRP A 5 -4.24 14.83 11.74
N ASN A 6 -4.77 14.41 12.90
CA ASN A 6 -5.99 13.59 12.97
C ASN A 6 -7.23 14.24 12.31
N ALA A 7 -7.27 15.58 12.20
CA ALA A 7 -8.33 16.28 11.48
C ALA A 7 -8.39 15.90 9.98
N HIS A 8 -7.28 15.39 9.42
CA HIS A 8 -7.16 14.98 8.03
C HIS A 8 -7.21 13.46 7.84
N SER A 9 -7.62 12.67 8.85
CA SER A 9 -7.57 11.20 8.77
C SER A 9 -8.37 10.65 7.58
N GLN A 10 -9.61 11.13 7.37
CA GLN A 10 -10.46 10.65 6.26
C GLN A 10 -9.95 11.11 4.90
N ASP A 11 -9.54 12.37 4.76
CA ASP A 11 -8.95 12.90 3.53
C ASP A 11 -7.69 12.13 3.14
N PHE A 12 -6.81 11.86 4.12
CA PHE A 12 -5.61 11.06 3.92
C PHE A 12 -5.95 9.67 3.40
N LEU A 13 -6.91 8.97 4.01
CA LEU A 13 -7.33 7.65 3.53
C LEU A 13 -7.91 7.70 2.12
N LEU A 14 -8.73 8.71 1.80
CA LEU A 14 -9.34 8.85 0.48
C LEU A 14 -8.28 9.02 -0.60
N TRP A 15 -7.36 9.97 -0.40
CA TRP A 15 -6.29 10.24 -1.37
C TRP A 15 -5.33 9.07 -1.50
N LEU A 16 -4.97 8.43 -0.37
CA LEU A 16 -4.15 7.23 -0.39
C LEU A 16 -4.85 6.13 -1.20
N CYS A 17 -6.13 5.85 -0.89
CA CYS A 17 -6.93 4.82 -1.56
C CYS A 17 -6.99 5.02 -3.08
N ILE A 18 -7.29 6.24 -3.52
CA ILE A 18 -7.35 6.57 -4.95
C ILE A 18 -5.99 6.31 -5.60
N ALA A 19 -4.90 6.80 -5.01
CA ALA A 19 -3.57 6.65 -5.56
C ALA A 19 -3.13 5.18 -5.62
N THR A 20 -3.29 4.44 -4.52
CA THR A 20 -2.85 3.04 -4.44
C THR A 20 -3.73 2.11 -5.26
N THR A 21 -5.03 2.39 -5.36
CA THR A 21 -5.92 1.66 -6.26
C THR A 21 -5.49 1.79 -7.72
N LEU A 22 -5.22 3.02 -8.18
CA LEU A 22 -4.91 3.29 -9.59
C LEU A 22 -3.51 2.85 -10.00
N VAL A 23 -2.52 3.02 -9.12
CA VAL A 23 -1.10 2.76 -9.44
C VAL A 23 -0.71 1.31 -9.13
N PHE A 24 -1.27 0.71 -8.07
CA PHE A 24 -0.89 -0.62 -7.61
C PHE A 24 -2.02 -1.64 -7.78
N ALA A 25 -3.16 -1.46 -7.09
CA ALA A 25 -4.17 -2.51 -6.96
C ALA A 25 -4.72 -2.98 -8.32
N LEU A 26 -5.24 -2.06 -9.13
CA LEU A 26 -5.86 -2.38 -10.42
C LEU A 26 -4.83 -2.90 -11.44
N PRO A 27 -3.66 -2.25 -11.65
CA PRO A 27 -2.68 -2.77 -12.59
C PRO A 27 -2.13 -4.15 -12.20
N ILE A 28 -1.83 -4.39 -10.92
CA ILE A 28 -1.34 -5.68 -10.43
C ILE A 28 -2.41 -6.77 -10.60
N PHE A 29 -3.69 -6.45 -10.34
CA PHE A 29 -4.78 -7.42 -10.50
C PHE A 29 -5.11 -7.71 -11.97
N CYS A 30 -5.22 -6.70 -12.82
CA CYS A 30 -5.69 -6.88 -14.19
C CYS A 30 -4.57 -7.29 -15.15
N VAL A 31 -3.42 -6.61 -15.07
CA VAL A 31 -2.32 -6.66 -16.05
C VAL A 31 -0.94 -6.70 -15.37
N PRO A 32 -0.66 -7.71 -14.50
CA PRO A 32 0.51 -7.71 -13.60
C PRO A 32 1.85 -7.58 -14.33
N LEU A 33 2.02 -8.19 -15.50
CA LEU A 33 3.27 -8.11 -16.26
C LEU A 33 3.51 -6.73 -16.89
N TRP A 34 2.43 -6.02 -17.23
CA TRP A 34 2.53 -4.65 -17.73
C TRP A 34 2.99 -3.72 -16.61
N TRP A 35 2.36 -3.85 -15.43
CA TRP A 35 2.78 -3.12 -14.23
C TRP A 35 4.23 -3.44 -13.87
N ALA A 36 4.60 -4.73 -13.81
CA ALA A 36 5.96 -5.15 -13.45
C ALA A 36 7.01 -4.56 -14.41
N ARG A 37 6.72 -4.52 -15.71
CA ARG A 37 7.60 -3.90 -16.71
C ARG A 37 7.75 -2.39 -16.49
N TRP A 38 6.65 -1.70 -16.18
CA TRP A 38 6.69 -0.26 -15.86
C TRP A 38 7.51 0.02 -14.60
N MET A 39 7.41 -0.89 -13.62
CA MET A 39 8.26 -0.90 -12.42
C MET A 39 9.68 -1.40 -12.69
N GLY A 40 10.10 -1.63 -13.94
CA GLY A 40 11.48 -1.98 -14.28
C GLY A 40 11.89 -3.42 -13.98
N TRP A 41 10.94 -4.31 -13.67
CA TRP A 41 11.23 -5.74 -13.53
C TRP A 41 11.61 -6.35 -14.88
N ARG A 42 12.61 -7.24 -14.85
CA ARG A 42 12.90 -8.13 -15.97
C ARG A 42 11.88 -9.26 -15.98
N ILE A 43 11.10 -9.35 -17.04
CA ILE A 43 10.05 -10.36 -17.16
C ILE A 43 10.70 -11.72 -17.48
N PRO A 44 10.42 -12.79 -16.69
CA PRO A 44 10.94 -14.13 -16.97
C PRO A 44 10.29 -14.72 -18.23
N LEU A 45 10.91 -15.76 -18.79
CA LEU A 45 10.34 -16.51 -19.92
C LEU A 45 9.04 -17.20 -19.51
N GLU A 46 9.03 -17.87 -18.35
CA GLU A 46 7.87 -18.53 -17.78
C GLU A 46 7.07 -17.56 -16.91
N THR A 47 5.92 -17.11 -17.40
CA THR A 47 5.18 -16.00 -16.78
C THR A 47 3.98 -16.42 -15.94
N HIS A 48 3.51 -17.67 -16.05
CA HIS A 48 2.26 -18.11 -15.42
C HIS A 48 2.25 -17.93 -13.90
N LEU A 49 3.35 -18.28 -13.24
CA LEU A 49 3.47 -18.15 -11.79
C LEU A 49 3.46 -16.68 -11.33
N ALA A 50 4.17 -15.81 -12.07
CA ALA A 50 4.19 -14.38 -11.79
C ALA A 50 2.81 -13.72 -11.99
N ILE A 51 2.08 -14.12 -13.04
CA ILE A 51 0.71 -13.67 -13.27
C ILE A 51 -0.20 -14.13 -12.12
N TYR A 52 -0.11 -15.41 -11.74
CA TYR A 52 -0.94 -15.96 -10.66
C TYR A 52 -0.71 -15.21 -9.34
N PHE A 53 0.55 -15.09 -8.89
CA PHE A 53 0.86 -14.37 -7.65
C PHE A 53 0.54 -12.88 -7.73
N GLY A 54 0.80 -12.23 -8.86
CA GLY A 54 0.44 -10.84 -9.08
C GLY A 54 -1.07 -10.63 -8.91
N ARG A 55 -1.90 -11.46 -9.53
CA ARG A 55 -3.36 -11.38 -9.38
C ARG A 55 -3.82 -11.63 -7.95
N CYS A 56 -3.25 -12.61 -7.26
CA CYS A 56 -3.55 -12.84 -5.84
C CYS A 56 -3.22 -11.60 -5.01
N LEU A 57 -2.01 -11.04 -5.15
CA LEU A 57 -1.60 -9.84 -4.44
C LEU A 57 -2.54 -8.66 -4.74
N GLY A 58 -2.84 -8.41 -6.01
CA GLY A 58 -3.77 -7.36 -6.43
C GLY A 58 -5.16 -7.51 -5.81
N ALA A 59 -5.67 -8.74 -5.68
CA ALA A 59 -6.95 -9.00 -5.02
C ALA A 59 -6.92 -8.65 -3.52
N PHE A 60 -5.84 -9.00 -2.81
CA PHE A 60 -5.67 -8.61 -1.42
C PHE A 60 -5.54 -7.09 -1.26
N ILE A 61 -4.82 -6.42 -2.15
CA ILE A 61 -4.75 -4.95 -2.16
C ILE A 61 -6.16 -4.38 -2.36
N LEU A 62 -6.94 -4.85 -3.35
CA LEU A 62 -8.31 -4.36 -3.57
C LEU A 62 -9.24 -4.55 -2.36
N ILE A 63 -9.05 -5.58 -1.54
CA ILE A 63 -9.78 -5.75 -0.28
C ILE A 63 -9.38 -4.65 0.72
N VAL A 64 -8.08 -4.39 0.86
CA VAL A 64 -7.55 -3.29 1.69
C VAL A 64 -8.11 -1.94 1.20
N GLU A 65 -8.12 -1.70 -0.11
CA GLU A 65 -8.70 -0.49 -0.73
C GLU A 65 -10.19 -0.33 -0.42
N ALA A 66 -10.97 -1.41 -0.48
CA ALA A 66 -12.40 -1.35 -0.16
C ALA A 66 -12.65 -0.98 1.31
N LEU A 67 -11.82 -1.49 2.23
CA LEU A 67 -11.89 -1.14 3.66
C LEU A 67 -11.48 0.32 3.89
N MET A 68 -10.41 0.77 3.22
CA MET A 68 -9.96 2.17 3.25
C MET A 68 -11.02 3.12 2.71
N LEU A 69 -11.61 2.81 1.55
CA LEU A 69 -12.65 3.62 0.94
C LEU A 69 -13.87 3.74 1.85
N ARG A 70 -14.32 2.63 2.45
CA ARG A 70 -15.42 2.66 3.40
C ARG A 70 -15.10 3.59 4.57
N ALA A 71 -13.96 3.41 5.22
CA ALA A 71 -13.56 4.22 6.36
C ALA A 71 -13.38 5.71 5.98
N ALA A 72 -12.84 6.00 4.80
CA ALA A 72 -12.67 7.36 4.31
C ALA A 72 -14.00 8.08 4.03
N LEU A 73 -15.03 7.36 3.60
CA LEU A 73 -16.34 7.93 3.25
C LEU A 73 -17.31 7.99 4.44
N THR A 74 -17.18 7.09 5.42
CA THR A 74 -18.14 6.98 6.53
C THR A 74 -17.56 7.35 7.90
N GLY A 75 -16.24 7.40 8.03
CA GLY A 75 -15.56 7.54 9.32
C GLY A 75 -15.63 6.30 10.21
N GLU A 76 -16.22 5.19 9.75
CA GLU A 76 -16.33 3.95 10.54
C GLU A 76 -15.04 3.15 10.53
N ALA A 77 -14.75 2.47 11.64
CA ALA A 77 -13.60 1.56 11.81
C ALA A 77 -12.24 2.20 11.46
N MET A 78 -12.12 3.52 11.60
CA MET A 78 -10.90 4.28 11.25
C MET A 78 -9.64 3.74 11.92
N ASN A 79 -9.67 3.47 13.24
CA ASN A 79 -8.50 2.91 13.94
C ASN A 79 -8.06 1.56 13.36
N VAL A 80 -9.00 0.66 13.08
CA VAL A 80 -8.71 -0.67 12.50
C VAL A 80 -8.06 -0.53 11.11
N VAL A 81 -8.54 0.40 10.28
CA VAL A 81 -7.93 0.66 8.97
C VAL A 81 -6.53 1.25 9.09
N PHE A 82 -6.31 2.16 10.04
CA PHE A 82 -4.98 2.72 10.30
C PHE A 82 -3.99 1.68 10.87
N GLU A 83 -4.45 0.79 11.75
CA GLU A 83 -3.66 -0.36 12.25
C GLU A 83 -3.25 -1.29 11.10
N MET A 84 -4.21 -1.64 10.23
CA MET A 84 -3.97 -2.44 9.04
C MET A 84 -2.95 -1.75 8.11
N LEU A 85 -3.10 -0.45 7.85
CA LEU A 85 -2.16 0.31 7.01
C LEU A 85 -0.76 0.40 7.60
N ALA A 86 -0.64 0.59 8.92
CA ALA A 86 0.66 0.57 9.59
C ALA A 86 1.32 -0.80 9.47
N ALA A 87 0.56 -1.88 9.64
CA ALA A 87 1.05 -3.24 9.45
C ALA A 87 1.51 -3.50 8.01
N VAL A 88 0.71 -3.07 7.01
CA VAL A 88 1.10 -3.13 5.60
C VAL A 88 2.40 -2.36 5.37
N ALA A 89 2.51 -1.11 5.85
CA ALA A 89 3.71 -0.31 5.67
C ALA A 89 4.97 -0.99 6.23
N VAL A 90 4.89 -1.50 7.47
CA VAL A 90 6.00 -2.19 8.12
C VAL A 90 6.41 -3.46 7.36
N LEU A 91 5.44 -4.27 6.96
CA LEU A 91 5.71 -5.51 6.22
C LEU A 91 6.29 -5.23 4.83
N MET A 92 5.78 -4.22 4.13
CA MET A 92 6.31 -3.82 2.83
C MET A 92 7.74 -3.30 2.96
N ILE A 93 8.03 -2.42 3.94
CA ILE A 93 9.40 -2.00 4.24
C ILE A 93 10.33 -3.22 4.41
N ALA A 94 9.90 -4.23 5.17
CA ALA A 94 10.69 -5.44 5.38
C ALA A 94 10.91 -6.23 4.08
N VAL A 95 9.88 -6.41 3.25
CA VAL A 95 9.98 -7.11 1.95
C VAL A 95 10.93 -6.38 1.00
N HIS A 96 10.82 -5.06 0.86
CA HIS A 96 11.68 -4.28 -0.02
C HIS A 96 13.11 -4.15 0.51
N LEU A 97 13.31 -4.10 1.84
CA LEU A 97 14.65 -4.20 2.43
C LEU A 97 15.29 -5.54 2.09
N TYR A 98 14.55 -6.64 2.22
CA TYR A 98 15.04 -7.96 1.84
C TYR A 98 15.47 -7.98 0.36
N GLY A 99 14.62 -7.49 -0.54
CA GLY A 99 14.94 -7.41 -1.97
C GLY A 99 16.14 -6.52 -2.29
N ALA A 100 16.26 -5.36 -1.64
CA ALA A 100 17.39 -4.44 -1.79
C ALA A 100 18.72 -5.03 -1.31
N ILE A 101 18.73 -5.63 -0.11
CA ILE A 101 19.92 -6.27 0.48
C ILE A 101 20.41 -7.40 -0.43
N ARG A 102 19.48 -8.19 -0.97
CA ARG A 102 19.78 -9.31 -1.88
C ARG A 102 20.04 -8.87 -3.32
N ARG A 103 19.81 -7.59 -3.65
CA ARG A 103 19.94 -7.02 -5.00
C ARG A 103 19.12 -7.76 -6.06
N ILE A 104 17.91 -8.17 -5.69
CA ILE A 104 16.99 -8.94 -6.56
C ILE A 104 15.78 -8.14 -7.03
N GLN A 105 15.78 -6.81 -6.83
CA GLN A 105 14.69 -5.93 -7.23
C GLN A 105 15.23 -4.72 -8.02
N PRO A 106 14.43 -4.13 -8.92
CA PRO A 106 14.79 -2.89 -9.62
C PRO A 106 14.84 -1.66 -8.68
N LEU A 107 15.28 -0.53 -9.23
CA LEU A 107 15.44 0.72 -8.48
C LEU A 107 14.11 1.23 -7.90
N SER A 108 13.03 1.16 -8.67
CA SER A 108 11.66 1.50 -8.25
C SER A 108 11.28 0.84 -6.91
N GLU A 109 11.45 -0.48 -6.81
CA GLU A 109 11.16 -1.28 -5.62
C GLU A 109 12.11 -0.95 -4.46
N THR A 110 13.31 -0.45 -4.75
CA THR A 110 14.23 0.06 -3.72
C THR A 110 13.77 1.42 -3.20
N LEU A 111 13.24 2.28 -4.08
CA LEU A 111 12.61 3.54 -3.69
C LEU A 111 11.33 3.31 -2.90
N GLU A 112 10.66 2.16 -3.08
CA GLU A 112 9.48 1.81 -2.29
C GLU A 112 9.77 1.69 -0.79
N ILE A 113 11.01 1.39 -0.37
CA ILE A 113 11.39 1.47 1.05
C ILE A 113 11.11 2.86 1.62
N GLY A 114 11.52 3.90 0.87
CA GLY A 114 11.27 5.29 1.22
C GLY A 114 9.79 5.65 1.15
N PHE A 115 9.09 5.19 0.11
CA PHE A 115 7.64 5.37 -0.03
C PHE A 115 6.87 4.80 1.17
N TYR A 116 7.08 3.54 1.53
CA TYR A 116 6.37 2.92 2.66
C TYR A 116 6.81 3.48 4.01
N SER A 117 8.06 3.91 4.15
CA SER A 117 8.50 4.63 5.36
C SER A 117 7.79 5.98 5.50
N GLY A 118 7.65 6.72 4.39
CA GLY A 118 6.87 7.95 4.34
C GLY A 118 5.39 7.70 4.59
N MET A 119 4.82 6.65 4.01
CA MET A 119 3.44 6.22 4.25
C MET A 119 3.21 5.90 5.73
N LEU A 120 4.11 5.13 6.37
CA LEU A 120 4.02 4.84 7.80
C LEU A 120 4.05 6.11 8.64
N ALA A 121 4.94 7.06 8.31
CA ALA A 121 4.99 8.35 8.99
C ALA A 121 3.67 9.12 8.83
N LEU A 122 3.09 9.15 7.62
CA LEU A 122 1.80 9.80 7.37
C LEU A 122 0.64 9.09 8.09
N VAL A 123 0.62 7.76 8.11
CA VAL A 123 -0.34 6.96 8.89
C VAL A 123 -0.27 7.34 10.38
N LEU A 124 0.94 7.44 10.94
CA LEU A 124 1.12 7.83 12.35
C LEU A 124 0.75 9.29 12.62
N LEU A 125 1.04 10.21 11.68
CA LEU A 125 0.70 11.62 11.81
C LEU A 125 -0.81 11.86 11.68
N CYS A 126 -1.46 11.20 10.73
CA CYS A 126 -2.90 11.30 10.48
C CYS A 126 -3.73 10.33 11.33
N TRP A 127 -3.13 9.63 12.30
CA TRP A 127 -3.83 8.63 13.10
C TRP A 127 -5.07 9.22 13.79
N PRO A 128 -6.25 8.58 13.67
CA PRO A 128 -7.49 9.11 14.24
C PRO A 128 -7.46 9.06 15.77
N VAL A 129 -7.74 10.19 16.42
CA VAL A 129 -7.90 10.22 17.88
C VAL A 129 -9.37 9.98 18.19
N VAL A 130 -9.66 8.96 19.00
CA VAL A 130 -11.02 8.74 19.50
C VAL A 130 -11.33 9.87 20.48
N VAL A 131 -12.17 10.82 20.06
CA VAL A 131 -12.80 11.74 20.99
C VAL A 131 -14.02 11.01 21.54
N HIS A 132 -13.89 10.44 22.73
CA HIS A 132 -15.06 10.08 23.52
C HIS A 132 -15.74 11.40 23.90
N VAL A 133 -16.81 11.77 23.18
CA VAL A 133 -17.74 12.83 23.59
C VAL A 133 -18.73 12.24 24.58
#